data_AF-A0A1J5CPC1-F1
#
_entry.id   AF-A0A1J5CPC1-F1
#
_cell.length_a   1.000
_cell.length_b   1.000
_cell.length_c   1.000
_cell.angle_alpha   90.00
_cell.angle_beta   90.00
_cell.angle_gamma   90.00
#
_symmetry.space_group_name_H-M   'P 1'
#
loop_
_entity.id
_entity.type
_entity.pdbx_description
1 polymer ?
#
loop_
_entity_poly.entity_id
_entity_poly.type
_entity_poly.pdbx_seq_one_letter_code
_entity_poly.pdbx_strand_id
1 'polypeptide(L)'
;YPVNLTLGEVLGLKAYPNVTDIPESNLDYVICCVPAEGILTLLEDCKYKNVKLIHLFTARMSETGRDKETRLEYEILEKARNLGIRILGPNCMGIYNPKIGLSFNHNLPKEGGPVGGFFQSGGGAGEFVRYAALRGVRFSKVISYGNALDINETELLYYFAQDPETKIIAAYIEGVKDGRKFIQALSYATKKKPVIILKGGRGRAGVKLALSHTASLAGSLEVWRAMLKQHGATLVYNFQELIDQVVAFTFLPPVRGRKVVIAGGGGGKSVVSADVWEEEDFEVPDLSLKVREKLKEKVPQVWDWLRNPVDASILQNVPLSAMNLLLMISHEDKFDVLVANMTQDDPYPKDIWQETRARDLLDGVLAIKKEGKPVVCVIETGEIGLSDMESWRWSAIAEMRKHIVSEGVPVFPSPDRAARAVRRLVNYWVWKERKNEL
;
A
#
# COMPACT_ATOMS: atom_id res chain seq x y z
N TYR A 1 12.19 -28.45 -4.63
CA TYR A 1 13.44 -29.24 -4.65
C TYR A 1 14.57 -28.39 -4.08
N PRO A 2 15.00 -28.62 -2.84
CA PRO A 2 16.24 -28.02 -2.32
C PRO A 2 17.44 -28.52 -3.11
N VAL A 3 18.36 -27.61 -3.46
CA VAL A 3 19.63 -27.95 -4.10
C VAL A 3 20.75 -27.49 -3.18
N ASN A 4 21.57 -28.43 -2.72
CA ASN A 4 22.64 -28.19 -1.79
C ASN A 4 23.75 -29.24 -1.99
N LEU A 5 25.00 -28.78 -2.07
CA LEU A 5 26.16 -29.63 -2.37
C LEU A 5 26.42 -30.71 -1.31
N THR A 6 26.09 -30.47 -0.04
CA THR A 6 26.50 -31.33 1.08
C THR A 6 25.33 -31.91 1.87
N LEU A 7 24.20 -31.20 1.93
CA LEU A 7 23.03 -31.66 2.67
C LEU A 7 22.22 -32.64 1.83
N GLY A 8 21.86 -33.79 2.42
CA GLY A 8 20.91 -34.74 1.81
C GLY A 8 19.43 -34.41 2.08
N GLU A 9 19.16 -33.53 3.04
CA GLU A 9 17.81 -33.10 3.42
C GLU A 9 17.81 -31.64 3.90
N VAL A 10 16.76 -30.89 3.57
CA VAL A 10 16.52 -29.51 4.06
C VAL A 10 15.06 -29.39 4.46
N LEU A 11 14.79 -29.06 5.73
CA LEU A 11 13.43 -28.88 6.28
C LEU A 11 12.51 -30.09 5.99
N GLY A 12 13.02 -31.32 6.10
CA GLY A 12 12.23 -32.53 5.81
C GLY A 12 12.08 -32.88 4.33
N LEU A 13 12.71 -32.11 3.42
CA LEU A 13 12.67 -32.36 1.98
C LEU A 13 14.02 -32.88 1.48
N LYS A 14 13.99 -33.94 0.67
CA LYS A 14 15.20 -34.48 0.01
C LYS A 14 15.91 -33.36 -0.78
N ALA A 15 17.19 -33.20 -0.52
CA ALA A 15 18.04 -32.25 -1.22
C ALA A 15 18.89 -32.95 -2.29
N TYR A 16 19.23 -32.20 -3.34
CA TYR A 16 19.98 -32.67 -4.50
C TYR A 16 21.30 -31.89 -4.62
N PRO A 17 22.44 -32.53 -4.95
CA PRO A 17 23.72 -31.83 -5.11
C PRO A 17 23.71 -30.81 -6.26
N ASN A 18 23.07 -31.14 -7.37
CA ASN A 18 22.89 -30.26 -8.53
C ASN A 18 21.41 -30.21 -8.99
N VAL A 19 21.04 -29.12 -9.68
CA VAL A 19 19.76 -28.98 -10.38
C VAL A 19 19.52 -30.11 -11.39
N THR A 20 20.58 -30.60 -12.05
CA THR A 20 20.49 -31.71 -13.01
C THR A 20 20.08 -33.04 -12.37
N ASP A 21 20.33 -33.20 -11.07
CA ASP A 21 20.05 -34.44 -10.32
C ASP A 21 18.58 -34.57 -9.91
N ILE A 22 17.80 -33.48 -10.04
CA ILE A 22 16.36 -33.49 -9.77
C ILE A 22 15.70 -34.43 -10.79
N PRO A 23 14.83 -35.39 -10.39
CA PRO A 23 14.25 -36.36 -11.32
C PRO A 23 13.41 -35.73 -12.43
N GLU A 24 12.72 -34.63 -12.12
CA GLU A 24 11.90 -33.88 -13.05
C GLU A 24 12.75 -33.30 -14.17
N SER A 25 12.31 -33.50 -15.41
CA SER A 25 13.00 -33.01 -16.60
C SER A 25 12.71 -31.54 -16.91
N ASN A 26 11.61 -31.01 -16.38
CA ASN A 26 11.15 -29.65 -16.60
C ASN A 26 10.95 -28.96 -15.25
N LEU A 27 11.72 -27.89 -15.02
CA LEU A 27 11.57 -27.02 -13.86
C LEU A 27 11.18 -25.64 -14.37
N ASP A 28 10.16 -24.99 -13.81
CA ASP A 28 9.73 -23.68 -14.32
C ASP A 28 10.58 -22.52 -13.78
N TYR A 29 10.95 -22.63 -12.49
CA TYR A 29 11.50 -21.55 -11.70
C TYR A 29 12.60 -22.03 -10.75
N VAL A 30 13.77 -21.37 -10.80
CA VAL A 30 14.91 -21.65 -9.92
C VAL A 30 15.25 -20.41 -9.10
N ILE A 31 15.32 -20.57 -7.78
CA ILE A 31 15.79 -19.51 -6.86
C ILE A 31 17.27 -19.78 -6.57
N CYS A 32 18.13 -18.88 -7.04
CA CYS A 32 19.57 -18.94 -6.91
C CYS A 32 20.04 -18.12 -5.70
N CYS A 33 20.58 -18.83 -4.70
CA CYS A 33 21.20 -18.26 -3.51
C CYS A 33 22.71 -18.61 -3.41
N VAL A 34 23.35 -18.94 -4.54
CA VAL A 34 24.79 -19.29 -4.58
C VAL A 34 25.66 -18.05 -4.89
N PRO A 35 26.99 -18.10 -4.63
CA PRO A 35 27.89 -17.03 -5.03
C PRO A 35 27.86 -16.71 -6.53
N ALA A 36 28.20 -15.48 -6.90
CA ALA A 36 28.05 -14.97 -8.26
C ALA A 36 28.83 -15.77 -9.29
N GLU A 37 29.99 -16.30 -8.91
CA GLU A 37 30.87 -17.11 -9.74
C GLU A 37 30.21 -18.41 -10.21
N GLY A 38 29.25 -18.95 -9.45
CA GLY A 38 28.53 -20.18 -9.78
C GLY A 38 27.36 -19.98 -10.74
N ILE A 39 26.95 -18.74 -11.02
CA ILE A 39 25.71 -18.46 -11.78
C ILE A 39 25.84 -18.90 -13.25
N LEU A 40 27.01 -18.68 -13.87
CA LEU A 40 27.21 -19.08 -15.27
C LEU A 40 27.07 -20.59 -15.43
N THR A 41 27.65 -21.40 -14.53
CA THR A 41 27.48 -22.86 -14.55
C THR A 41 26.03 -23.24 -14.31
N LEU A 42 25.38 -22.65 -13.30
CA LEU A 42 23.97 -22.89 -13.00
C LEU A 42 23.05 -22.62 -14.19
N LEU A 43 23.34 -21.62 -15.02
CA LEU A 43 22.56 -21.36 -16.24
C LEU A 43 22.61 -22.53 -17.24
N GLU A 44 23.75 -23.21 -17.41
CA GLU A 44 23.80 -24.42 -18.23
C GLU A 44 22.93 -25.52 -17.63
N ASP A 45 23.08 -25.78 -16.33
CA ASP A 45 22.31 -26.81 -15.61
C ASP A 45 20.80 -26.54 -15.71
N CYS A 46 20.41 -25.27 -15.59
CA CYS A 46 19.06 -24.79 -15.79
C CYS A 46 18.55 -25.05 -17.22
N LYS A 47 19.40 -24.89 -18.25
CA LYS A 47 19.02 -25.19 -19.63
C LYS A 47 18.70 -26.67 -19.81
N TYR A 48 19.51 -27.57 -19.24
CA TYR A 48 19.26 -29.01 -19.28
C TYR A 48 17.92 -29.41 -18.64
N LYS A 49 17.43 -28.62 -17.67
CA LYS A 49 16.14 -28.80 -17.00
C LYS A 49 15.00 -27.91 -17.53
N ASN A 50 15.18 -27.33 -18.72
CA ASN A 50 14.20 -26.48 -19.39
C ASN A 50 13.69 -25.27 -18.57
N VAL A 51 14.50 -24.79 -17.63
CA VAL A 51 14.18 -23.64 -16.77
C VAL A 51 13.82 -22.41 -17.59
N LYS A 52 12.72 -21.75 -17.20
CA LYS A 52 12.23 -20.54 -17.89
C LYS A 52 12.64 -19.28 -17.18
N LEU A 53 12.65 -19.31 -15.85
CA LEU A 53 12.97 -18.17 -15.01
C LEU A 53 13.98 -18.56 -13.94
N ILE A 54 15.06 -17.80 -13.85
CA ILE A 54 15.95 -17.82 -12.69
C ILE A 54 15.77 -16.53 -11.87
N HIS A 55 15.51 -16.68 -10.58
CA HIS A 55 15.54 -15.60 -9.61
C HIS A 55 16.91 -15.58 -8.95
N LEU A 56 17.65 -14.51 -9.18
CA LEU A 56 18.96 -14.28 -8.56
C LEU A 56 18.76 -13.48 -7.26
N PHE A 57 18.79 -14.18 -6.12
CA PHE A 57 18.89 -13.54 -4.80
C PHE A 57 20.30 -12.96 -4.59
N THR A 58 21.31 -13.59 -5.21
CA THR A 58 22.71 -13.19 -5.19
C THR A 58 22.88 -11.70 -5.48
N ALA A 59 23.64 -11.02 -4.63
CA ALA A 59 23.98 -9.61 -4.73
C ALA A 59 25.49 -9.43 -4.98
N ARG A 60 25.97 -8.20 -4.85
CA ARG A 60 27.33 -7.71 -5.15
C ARG A 60 27.70 -7.82 -6.62
N MET A 61 26.79 -7.36 -7.48
CA MET A 61 26.96 -7.30 -8.93
C MET A 61 27.19 -5.85 -9.38
N SER A 62 26.47 -5.35 -10.39
CA SER A 62 26.68 -3.99 -10.92
C SER A 62 26.44 -2.87 -9.89
N GLU A 63 25.69 -3.13 -8.83
CA GLU A 63 25.48 -2.19 -7.70
C GLU A 63 26.74 -1.95 -6.85
N THR A 64 27.82 -2.69 -7.09
CA THR A 64 29.10 -2.39 -6.44
C THR A 64 29.81 -1.21 -7.10
N GLY A 65 29.42 -0.85 -8.33
CA GLY A 65 30.10 0.14 -9.17
C GLY A 65 31.50 -0.31 -9.65
N ARG A 66 31.83 -1.60 -9.50
CA ARG A 66 33.12 -2.16 -9.90
C ARG A 66 33.01 -2.84 -11.26
N ASP A 67 34.05 -2.67 -12.08
CA ASP A 67 34.07 -3.15 -13.47
C ASP A 67 33.95 -4.67 -13.58
N LYS A 68 34.62 -5.43 -12.70
CA LYS A 68 34.61 -6.90 -12.75
C LYS A 68 33.20 -7.44 -12.50
N GLU A 69 32.57 -6.98 -11.42
CA GLU A 69 31.22 -7.37 -11.02
C GLU A 69 30.18 -6.93 -12.07
N THR A 70 30.38 -5.76 -12.68
CA THR A 70 29.54 -5.26 -13.78
C THR A 70 29.68 -6.14 -15.04
N ARG A 71 30.91 -6.51 -15.43
CA ARG A 71 31.16 -7.40 -16.57
C ARG A 71 30.53 -8.78 -16.37
N LEU A 72 30.67 -9.34 -15.17
CA LEU A 72 30.04 -10.62 -14.83
C LEU A 72 28.50 -10.54 -14.96
N GLU A 73 27.89 -9.44 -14.53
CA GLU A 73 26.44 -9.22 -14.69
C GLU A 73 26.03 -9.22 -16.18
N TYR A 74 26.82 -8.61 -17.06
CA TYR A 74 26.60 -8.64 -18.51
C TYR A 74 26.77 -10.05 -19.11
N GLU A 75 27.81 -10.78 -18.72
CA GLU A 75 28.06 -12.15 -19.17
C GLU A 75 26.90 -13.08 -18.77
N ILE A 76 26.38 -12.93 -17.55
CA ILE A 76 25.21 -13.66 -17.06
C ILE A 76 23.99 -13.38 -17.94
N LEU A 77 23.72 -12.10 -18.26
CA LEU A 77 22.59 -11.72 -19.10
C LEU A 77 22.71 -12.28 -20.53
N GLU A 78 23.88 -12.15 -21.14
CA GLU A 78 24.14 -12.68 -22.49
C GLU A 78 23.92 -14.20 -22.54
N LYS A 79 24.51 -14.90 -21.58
CA LYS A 79 24.38 -16.35 -21.47
C LYS A 79 22.94 -16.80 -21.24
N ALA A 80 22.21 -16.14 -20.34
CA ALA A 80 20.81 -16.45 -20.10
C ALA A 80 19.95 -16.25 -21.36
N ARG A 81 20.20 -15.17 -22.12
CA ARG A 81 19.52 -14.92 -23.40
C ARG A 81 19.80 -16.00 -24.44
N ASN A 82 21.07 -16.41 -24.60
CA ASN A 82 21.45 -17.47 -25.52
C ASN A 82 20.80 -18.82 -25.17
N LEU A 83 20.56 -19.06 -23.88
CA LEU A 83 19.91 -20.28 -23.40
C LEU A 83 18.37 -20.18 -23.42
N GLY A 84 17.80 -18.99 -23.64
CA GLY A 84 16.36 -18.74 -23.61
C GLY A 84 15.78 -18.71 -22.20
N ILE A 85 16.57 -18.29 -21.21
CA ILE A 85 16.22 -18.20 -19.79
C ILE A 85 16.04 -16.72 -19.43
N ARG A 86 14.94 -16.39 -18.74
CA ARG A 86 14.71 -15.04 -18.20
C ARG A 86 15.31 -14.90 -16.80
N ILE A 87 15.70 -13.68 -16.42
CA ILE A 87 16.26 -13.37 -15.10
C ILE A 87 15.36 -12.41 -14.33
N LEU A 88 15.05 -12.75 -13.08
CA LEU A 88 14.53 -11.83 -12.07
C LEU A 88 15.66 -11.45 -11.09
N GLY A 89 15.93 -10.16 -10.93
CA GLY A 89 17.08 -9.65 -10.16
C GLY A 89 18.23 -9.18 -11.06
N PRO A 90 19.50 -9.33 -10.64
CA PRO A 90 19.98 -9.87 -9.35
C PRO A 90 19.65 -8.96 -8.16
N ASN A 91 20.14 -9.33 -6.98
CA ASN A 91 19.99 -8.57 -5.73
C ASN A 91 18.51 -8.28 -5.40
N CYS A 92 17.68 -9.33 -5.37
CA CYS A 92 16.26 -9.17 -5.12
C CYS A 92 15.68 -10.27 -4.24
N MET A 93 14.58 -9.96 -3.55
CA MET A 93 13.85 -10.96 -2.76
C MET A 93 12.98 -11.88 -3.63
N GLY A 94 12.71 -11.51 -4.88
CA GLY A 94 11.92 -12.30 -5.81
C GLY A 94 10.41 -12.18 -5.59
N ILE A 95 9.70 -13.28 -5.78
CA ILE A 95 8.23 -13.31 -5.89
C ILE A 95 7.59 -13.68 -4.54
N TYR A 96 6.68 -12.82 -4.08
CA TYR A 96 5.67 -13.15 -3.08
C TYR A 96 4.33 -13.32 -3.79
N ASN A 97 3.73 -14.50 -3.70
CA ASN A 97 2.41 -14.83 -4.22
C ASN A 97 1.66 -15.71 -3.20
N PRO A 98 0.80 -15.11 -2.35
CA PRO A 98 0.11 -15.83 -1.27
C PRO A 98 -0.78 -16.98 -1.79
N LYS A 99 -1.42 -16.81 -2.95
CA LYS A 99 -2.35 -17.80 -3.52
C LYS A 99 -1.72 -19.17 -3.77
N ILE A 100 -0.45 -19.19 -4.16
CA ILE A 100 0.30 -20.42 -4.43
C ILE A 100 1.36 -20.70 -3.35
N GLY A 101 1.36 -19.93 -2.25
CA GLY A 101 2.29 -20.11 -1.14
C GLY A 101 3.74 -19.73 -1.42
N LEU A 102 4.03 -18.97 -2.49
CA LEU A 102 5.37 -18.45 -2.73
C LEU A 102 5.61 -17.23 -1.83
N SER A 103 6.71 -17.25 -1.07
CA SER A 103 7.11 -16.13 -0.23
C SER A 103 8.61 -16.06 -0.09
N PHE A 104 9.13 -14.84 0.03
CA PHE A 104 10.52 -14.55 0.34
C PHE A 104 10.75 -14.25 1.84
N ASN A 105 9.69 -14.28 2.66
CA ASN A 105 9.79 -14.14 4.12
C ASN A 105 8.70 -14.99 4.81
N HIS A 106 9.09 -15.73 5.84
CA HIS A 106 8.23 -16.69 6.54
C HIS A 106 7.04 -16.06 7.28
N ASN A 107 7.14 -14.78 7.65
CA ASN A 107 6.13 -14.07 8.45
C ASN A 107 5.23 -13.13 7.62
N LEU A 108 5.16 -13.33 6.30
CA LEU A 108 4.21 -12.58 5.46
C LEU A 108 2.83 -13.25 5.47
N PRO A 109 1.74 -12.48 5.27
CA PRO A 109 0.39 -13.03 5.18
C PRO A 109 0.27 -14.10 4.09
N LYS A 110 -0.67 -15.02 4.24
CA LYS A 110 -0.91 -16.12 3.27
C LYS A 110 -2.20 -15.92 2.48
N GLU A 111 -3.00 -14.92 2.85
CA GLU A 111 -4.29 -14.63 2.25
C GLU A 111 -4.11 -13.74 1.00
N GLY A 112 -4.74 -14.16 -0.09
CA GLY A 112 -4.75 -13.43 -1.36
C GLY A 112 -5.65 -12.19 -1.32
N GLY A 113 -5.40 -11.26 -2.24
CA GLY A 113 -6.21 -10.06 -2.40
C GLY A 113 -5.91 -9.29 -3.70
N PRO A 114 -6.48 -8.09 -3.85
CA PRO A 114 -6.48 -7.39 -5.13
C PRO A 114 -5.23 -6.54 -5.39
N VAL A 115 -4.32 -6.38 -4.41
CA VAL A 115 -3.17 -5.48 -4.55
C VAL A 115 -1.98 -6.21 -5.14
N GLY A 116 -1.53 -5.76 -6.31
CA GLY A 116 -0.30 -6.21 -6.93
C GLY A 116 0.78 -5.15 -6.81
N GLY A 117 2.05 -5.55 -6.82
CA GLY A 117 3.11 -4.55 -6.86
C GLY A 117 4.49 -5.05 -7.20
N PHE A 118 5.36 -4.10 -7.54
CA PHE A 118 6.77 -4.37 -7.85
C PHE A 118 7.69 -3.34 -7.23
N PHE A 119 8.77 -3.82 -6.62
CA PHE A 119 9.62 -3.02 -5.76
C PHE A 119 11.09 -3.26 -6.10
N GLN A 120 11.81 -2.21 -6.45
CA GLN A 120 13.23 -2.31 -6.75
C GLN A 120 14.03 -2.73 -5.52
N SER A 121 13.63 -2.24 -4.34
CA SER A 121 14.20 -2.61 -3.05
C SER A 121 13.51 -3.85 -2.45
N GLY A 122 14.32 -4.85 -2.08
CA GLY A 122 13.86 -6.05 -1.38
C GLY A 122 13.32 -5.76 0.03
N GLY A 123 14.05 -4.96 0.81
CA GLY A 123 13.59 -4.52 2.14
C GLY A 123 12.29 -3.73 2.05
N GLY A 124 12.19 -2.81 1.09
CA GLY A 124 10.98 -2.03 0.83
C GLY A 124 9.77 -2.89 0.44
N ALA A 125 9.98 -3.96 -0.33
CA ALA A 125 8.93 -4.92 -0.65
C ALA A 125 8.40 -5.62 0.61
N GLY A 126 9.31 -6.10 1.47
CA GLY A 126 8.96 -6.76 2.73
C GLY A 126 8.26 -5.83 3.73
N GLU A 127 8.75 -4.59 3.85
CA GLU A 127 8.15 -3.54 4.67
C GLU A 127 6.72 -3.24 4.22
N PHE A 128 6.53 -3.01 2.91
CA PHE A 128 5.23 -2.73 2.34
C PHE A 128 4.23 -3.86 2.60
N VAL A 129 4.58 -5.12 2.29
CA VAL A 129 3.68 -6.26 2.51
C VAL A 129 3.29 -6.38 3.97
N ARG A 130 4.27 -6.30 4.88
CA ARG A 130 4.05 -6.45 6.32
C ARG A 130 3.11 -5.38 6.87
N TYR A 131 3.42 -4.10 6.63
CA TYR A 131 2.70 -3.01 7.28
C TYR A 131 1.36 -2.68 6.59
N ALA A 132 1.25 -2.87 5.27
CA ALA A 132 -0.06 -2.75 4.60
C ALA A 132 -1.01 -3.89 5.02
N ALA A 133 -0.51 -5.10 5.29
CA ALA A 133 -1.34 -6.19 5.78
C ALA A 133 -1.96 -5.92 7.16
N LEU A 134 -1.22 -5.26 8.05
CA LEU A 134 -1.72 -4.76 9.35
C LEU A 134 -2.78 -3.66 9.20
N ARG A 135 -2.93 -3.10 7.99
CA ARG A 135 -3.98 -2.14 7.61
C ARG A 135 -5.06 -2.81 6.75
N GLY A 136 -5.12 -4.14 6.73
CA GLY A 136 -6.15 -4.92 6.04
C GLY A 136 -5.89 -5.22 4.58
N VAL A 137 -4.81 -4.68 4.00
CA VAL A 137 -4.49 -4.92 2.60
C VAL A 137 -4.11 -6.39 2.39
N ARG A 138 -4.57 -6.98 1.29
CA ARG A 138 -4.18 -8.32 0.84
C ARG A 138 -3.73 -8.28 -0.62
N PHE A 139 -2.87 -9.21 -1.00
CA PHE A 139 -2.06 -9.09 -2.20
C PHE A 139 -2.35 -10.18 -3.22
N SER A 140 -2.31 -9.82 -4.50
CA SER A 140 -2.28 -10.80 -5.58
C SER A 140 -0.87 -11.38 -5.67
N LYS A 141 0.11 -10.48 -5.81
CA LYS A 141 1.54 -10.76 -5.80
C LYS A 141 2.36 -9.50 -5.64
N VAL A 142 3.50 -9.61 -4.96
CA VAL A 142 4.50 -8.54 -4.85
C VAL A 142 5.84 -9.08 -5.35
N ILE A 143 6.48 -8.36 -6.26
CA ILE A 143 7.72 -8.80 -6.90
C ILE A 143 8.85 -7.82 -6.52
N SER A 144 9.84 -8.31 -5.79
CA SER A 144 11.12 -7.62 -5.66
C SER A 144 11.99 -7.96 -6.86
N TYR A 145 12.48 -6.95 -7.59
CA TYR A 145 13.18 -7.16 -8.87
C TYR A 145 14.62 -6.61 -8.91
N GLY A 146 15.09 -5.96 -7.84
CA GLY A 146 16.50 -5.62 -7.64
C GLY A 146 17.11 -4.78 -8.77
N ASN A 147 18.26 -5.22 -9.28
CA ASN A 147 19.02 -4.50 -10.30
C ASN A 147 18.30 -4.38 -11.66
N ALA A 148 17.21 -5.13 -11.87
CA ALA A 148 16.44 -5.14 -13.11
C ALA A 148 17.30 -5.50 -14.34
N LEU A 149 18.13 -6.54 -14.23
CA LEU A 149 19.08 -6.90 -15.29
C LEU A 149 18.37 -7.33 -16.59
N ASP A 150 17.28 -8.09 -16.45
CA ASP A 150 16.44 -8.55 -17.55
C ASP A 150 15.00 -8.11 -17.34
N ILE A 151 14.25 -8.79 -16.45
CA ILE A 151 12.90 -8.37 -16.08
C ILE A 151 12.97 -7.06 -15.28
N ASN A 152 12.33 -6.03 -15.81
CA ASN A 152 12.40 -4.66 -15.29
C ASN A 152 11.01 -4.05 -15.03
N GLU A 153 11.00 -2.81 -14.54
CA GLU A 153 9.81 -2.07 -14.15
C GLU A 153 8.79 -1.91 -15.28
N THR A 154 9.24 -1.83 -16.54
CA THR A 154 8.36 -1.67 -17.70
C THR A 154 7.57 -2.96 -17.97
N GLU A 155 8.26 -4.10 -17.99
CA GLU A 155 7.62 -5.41 -18.18
C GLU A 155 6.67 -5.75 -17.03
N LEU A 156 7.09 -5.48 -15.79
CA LEU A 156 6.27 -5.72 -14.60
C LEU A 156 5.00 -4.87 -14.63
N LEU A 157 5.09 -3.60 -15.06
CA LEU A 157 3.91 -2.75 -15.18
C LEU A 157 2.91 -3.27 -16.22
N TYR A 158 3.37 -3.77 -17.37
CA TYR A 158 2.51 -4.44 -18.34
C TYR A 158 1.89 -5.73 -17.79
N TYR A 159 2.67 -6.54 -17.08
CA TYR A 159 2.20 -7.77 -16.45
C TYR A 159 1.08 -7.49 -15.44
N PHE A 160 1.30 -6.57 -14.50
CA PHE A 160 0.30 -6.20 -13.50
C PHE A 160 -0.92 -5.50 -14.11
N ALA A 161 -0.77 -4.76 -15.20
CA ALA A 161 -1.89 -4.18 -15.93
C ALA A 161 -2.81 -5.24 -16.56
N GLN A 162 -2.26 -6.39 -16.97
CA GLN A 162 -3.00 -7.48 -17.62
C GLN A 162 -3.52 -8.54 -16.65
N ASP A 163 -2.85 -8.71 -15.50
CA ASP A 163 -3.23 -9.73 -14.53
C ASP A 163 -4.65 -9.54 -13.96
N PRO A 164 -5.59 -10.48 -14.13
CA PRO A 164 -6.96 -10.32 -13.67
C PRO A 164 -7.09 -10.25 -12.14
N GLU A 165 -6.13 -10.81 -11.39
CA GLU A 165 -6.16 -10.84 -9.91
C GLU A 165 -5.77 -9.49 -9.30
N THR A 166 -4.92 -8.73 -10.00
CA THR A 166 -4.52 -7.39 -9.57
C THR A 166 -5.56 -6.35 -9.98
N LYS A 167 -6.05 -5.57 -9.02
CA LYS A 167 -6.91 -4.39 -9.26
C LYS A 167 -6.21 -3.06 -8.98
N ILE A 168 -5.20 -3.05 -8.11
CA ILE A 168 -4.42 -1.87 -7.72
C ILE A 168 -2.94 -2.21 -7.88
N ILE A 169 -2.17 -1.32 -8.50
CA ILE A 169 -0.72 -1.51 -8.73
C ILE A 169 0.06 -0.57 -7.82
N ALA A 170 0.87 -1.12 -6.92
CA ALA A 170 1.82 -0.38 -6.09
C ALA A 170 3.25 -0.59 -6.60
N ALA A 171 4.03 0.48 -6.73
CA ALA A 171 5.40 0.39 -7.23
C ALA A 171 6.38 1.22 -6.40
N TYR A 172 7.56 0.65 -6.16
CA TYR A 172 8.74 1.39 -5.70
C TYR A 172 9.80 1.34 -6.79
N ILE A 173 10.19 2.52 -7.30
CA ILE A 173 11.10 2.66 -8.44
C ILE A 173 12.19 3.67 -8.07
N GLU A 174 13.45 3.29 -8.19
CA GLU A 174 14.61 4.18 -7.98
C GLU A 174 15.05 4.82 -9.29
N GLY A 175 14.97 4.08 -10.39
CA GLY A 175 15.17 4.56 -11.74
C GLY A 175 14.55 3.63 -12.76
N VAL A 176 14.55 4.06 -14.01
CA VAL A 176 13.98 3.32 -15.15
C VAL A 176 15.09 2.98 -16.13
N LYS A 177 15.01 1.80 -16.78
CA LYS A 177 15.96 1.41 -17.82
C LYS A 177 15.68 2.13 -19.13
N ASP A 178 14.41 2.27 -19.50
CA ASP A 178 13.95 2.97 -20.72
C ASP A 178 12.74 3.84 -20.41
N GLY A 179 12.95 5.16 -20.28
CA GLY A 179 11.89 6.10 -19.92
C GLY A 179 10.76 6.18 -20.95
N ARG A 180 11.03 6.00 -22.25
CA ARG A 180 9.99 6.08 -23.29
C ARG A 180 9.07 4.87 -23.21
N LYS A 181 9.65 3.67 -23.10
CA LYS A 181 8.86 2.44 -22.93
C LYS A 181 8.12 2.43 -21.60
N PHE A 182 8.72 2.94 -20.53
CA PHE A 182 8.06 3.07 -19.24
C PHE A 182 6.81 3.96 -19.32
N ILE A 183 6.89 5.11 -19.99
CA ILE A 183 5.72 6.00 -20.19
C ILE A 183 4.59 5.28 -20.95
N GLN A 184 4.92 4.48 -21.97
CA GLN A 184 3.93 3.69 -22.70
C GLN A 184 3.26 2.65 -21.79
N ALA A 185 4.06 1.91 -21.01
CA ALA A 185 3.55 0.92 -20.06
C ALA A 185 2.68 1.57 -18.97
N LEU A 186 3.10 2.73 -18.46
CA LEU A 186 2.36 3.51 -17.48
C LEU A 186 1.01 3.96 -18.04
N SER A 187 1.01 4.55 -19.23
CA SER A 187 -0.21 5.00 -19.87
C SER A 187 -1.17 3.86 -20.16
N TYR A 188 -0.66 2.66 -20.45
CA TYR A 188 -1.48 1.46 -20.62
C TYR A 188 -2.06 0.99 -19.28
N ALA A 189 -1.24 0.95 -18.23
CA ALA A 189 -1.64 0.48 -16.91
C ALA A 189 -2.69 1.38 -16.26
N THR A 190 -2.50 2.70 -16.27
CA THR A 190 -3.38 3.66 -15.56
C THR A 190 -4.79 3.74 -16.14
N LYS A 191 -4.94 3.50 -17.45
CA LYS A 191 -6.24 3.36 -18.11
C LYS A 191 -7.04 2.17 -17.55
N LYS A 192 -6.35 1.08 -17.19
CA LYS A 192 -6.99 -0.13 -16.66
C LYS A 192 -7.19 -0.07 -15.15
N LYS A 193 -6.16 0.35 -14.41
CA LYS A 193 -6.06 0.18 -12.96
C LYS A 193 -5.38 1.39 -12.30
N PRO A 194 -5.71 1.73 -11.05
CA PRO A 194 -4.93 2.69 -10.28
C PRO A 194 -3.46 2.25 -10.17
N VAL A 195 -2.54 3.17 -10.44
CA VAL A 195 -1.08 2.95 -10.29
C VAL A 195 -0.55 3.96 -9.28
N ILE A 196 0.06 3.45 -8.21
CA ILE A 196 0.63 4.24 -7.12
C ILE A 196 2.14 4.02 -7.11
N ILE A 197 2.91 5.10 -7.24
CA ILE A 197 4.36 5.04 -7.39
C ILE A 197 5.06 5.82 -6.29
N LEU A 198 5.92 5.13 -5.55
CA LEU A 198 6.94 5.72 -4.69
C LEU A 198 8.26 5.83 -5.47
N LYS A 199 8.67 7.06 -5.79
CA LYS A 199 9.95 7.33 -6.44
C LYS A 199 11.08 7.43 -5.38
N GLY A 200 12.01 6.48 -5.40
CA GLY A 200 13.29 6.56 -4.68
C GLY A 200 14.22 7.60 -5.30
N GLY A 201 15.32 7.96 -4.63
CA GLY A 201 16.35 8.85 -5.20
C GLY A 201 15.85 10.23 -5.66
N ARG A 202 15.18 10.98 -4.77
CA ARG A 202 14.56 12.28 -5.10
C ARG A 202 15.46 13.49 -4.90
N GLY A 203 16.38 13.43 -3.95
CA GLY A 203 17.37 14.48 -3.67
C GLY A 203 18.78 14.05 -4.04
N ARG A 204 19.75 14.98 -4.06
CA ARG A 204 21.14 14.69 -4.48
C ARG A 204 21.75 13.46 -3.81
N ALA A 205 21.60 13.34 -2.49
CA ALA A 205 22.08 12.18 -1.73
C ALA A 205 21.36 10.88 -2.14
N GLY A 206 20.05 10.93 -2.31
CA GLY A 206 19.26 9.77 -2.74
C GLY A 206 19.54 9.37 -4.20
N VAL A 207 19.78 10.33 -5.09
CA VAL A 207 20.19 10.07 -6.49
C VAL A 207 21.55 9.37 -6.49
N LYS A 208 22.52 9.87 -5.72
CA LYS A 208 23.85 9.24 -5.60
C LYS A 208 23.76 7.82 -5.04
N LEU A 209 22.93 7.60 -4.03
CA LEU A 209 22.69 6.28 -3.45
C LEU A 209 21.98 5.34 -4.43
N ALA A 210 20.96 5.81 -5.16
CA ALA A 210 20.26 5.03 -6.17
C ALA A 210 21.17 4.67 -7.36
N LEU A 211 22.05 5.60 -7.78
CA LEU A 211 23.07 5.34 -8.80
C LEU A 211 24.04 4.25 -8.35
N SER A 212 24.51 4.28 -7.10
CA SER A 212 25.35 3.20 -6.57
C SER A 212 24.56 1.90 -6.41
N HIS A 213 23.28 1.93 -6.01
CA HIS A 213 22.51 0.72 -5.72
C HIS A 213 21.91 0.00 -6.94
N THR A 214 21.65 0.70 -8.06
CA THR A 214 20.84 0.13 -9.16
C THR A 214 21.36 0.45 -10.56
N ALA A 215 22.47 1.19 -10.69
CA ALA A 215 23.07 1.58 -11.96
C ALA A 215 22.05 2.15 -12.98
N SER A 216 21.06 2.91 -12.52
CA SER A 216 19.99 3.49 -13.35
C SER A 216 19.96 5.02 -13.27
N LEU A 217 19.62 5.68 -14.38
CA LEU A 217 19.57 7.15 -14.42
C LEU A 217 18.37 7.66 -13.61
N ALA A 218 18.65 8.33 -12.48
CA ALA A 218 17.62 8.98 -11.70
C ALA A 218 17.17 10.28 -12.41
N GLY A 219 16.02 10.24 -13.09
CA GLY A 219 15.37 11.44 -13.62
C GLY A 219 14.92 12.39 -12.49
N SER A 220 14.82 13.70 -12.79
CA SER A 220 14.41 14.69 -11.80
C SER A 220 13.00 14.43 -11.27
N LEU A 221 12.76 14.76 -9.99
CA LEU A 221 11.45 14.59 -9.37
C LEU A 221 10.35 15.41 -10.09
N GLU A 222 10.71 16.55 -10.68
CA GLU A 222 9.78 17.39 -11.45
C GLU A 222 9.29 16.70 -12.71
N VAL A 223 10.18 16.04 -13.46
CA VAL A 223 9.82 15.25 -14.64
C VAL A 223 8.90 14.10 -14.24
N TRP A 224 9.22 13.40 -13.14
CA TRP A 224 8.35 12.35 -12.60
C TRP A 224 6.98 12.89 -12.22
N ARG A 225 6.90 14.02 -11.50
CA ARG A 225 5.64 14.63 -11.11
C ARG A 225 4.78 15.00 -12.31
N ALA A 226 5.35 15.66 -13.31
CA ALA A 226 4.64 16.06 -14.52
C ALA A 226 4.13 14.83 -15.30
N MET A 227 5.00 13.84 -15.51
CA MET A 227 4.70 12.61 -16.24
C MET A 227 3.60 11.79 -15.54
N LEU A 228 3.72 11.55 -14.23
CA LEU A 228 2.70 10.79 -13.49
C LEU A 228 1.36 11.53 -13.46
N LYS A 229 1.36 12.85 -13.29
CA LYS A 229 0.13 13.67 -13.36
C LYS A 229 -0.55 13.58 -14.72
N GLN A 230 0.23 13.64 -15.81
CA GLN A 230 -0.29 13.54 -17.17
C GLN A 230 -0.95 12.17 -17.44
N HIS A 231 -0.34 11.10 -16.93
CA HIS A 231 -0.79 9.73 -17.16
C HIS A 231 -1.71 9.17 -16.07
N GLY A 232 -2.09 9.95 -15.06
CA GLY A 232 -3.06 9.52 -14.04
C GLY A 232 -2.51 8.53 -13.01
N ALA A 233 -1.20 8.52 -12.79
CA ALA A 233 -0.57 7.75 -11.72
C ALA A 233 -0.40 8.60 -10.45
N THR A 234 -0.61 7.99 -9.29
CA THR A 234 -0.48 8.65 -7.99
C THR A 234 0.96 8.60 -7.51
N LEU A 235 1.62 9.75 -7.44
CA LEU A 235 2.94 9.88 -6.82
C LEU A 235 2.79 9.97 -5.29
N VAL A 236 3.59 9.16 -4.57
CA VAL A 236 3.72 9.22 -3.10
C VAL A 236 5.19 9.39 -2.71
N TYR A 237 5.43 9.84 -1.47
CA TYR A 237 6.76 10.33 -1.06
C TYR A 237 7.47 9.48 -0.01
N ASN A 238 6.79 8.53 0.62
CA ASN A 238 7.39 7.56 1.52
C ASN A 238 6.55 6.27 1.58
N PHE A 239 7.05 5.24 2.26
CA PHE A 239 6.33 3.96 2.39
C PHE A 239 5.00 4.10 3.14
N GLN A 240 4.91 5.00 4.13
CA GLN A 240 3.68 5.24 4.86
C GLN A 240 2.58 5.79 3.95
N GLU A 241 2.91 6.77 3.10
CA GLU A 241 1.99 7.31 2.10
C GLU A 241 1.63 6.30 1.02
N LEU A 242 2.57 5.41 0.64
CA LEU A 242 2.26 4.30 -0.28
C LEU A 242 1.21 3.38 0.32
N ILE A 243 1.37 3.01 1.59
CA ILE A 243 0.41 2.17 2.32
C ILE A 243 -0.94 2.87 2.45
N ASP A 244 -0.95 4.14 2.85
CA ASP A 244 -2.20 4.91 3.00
C ASP A 244 -2.95 5.03 1.69
N GLN A 245 -2.23 5.26 0.58
CA GLN A 245 -2.84 5.35 -0.72
C GLN A 245 -3.44 4.01 -1.16
N VAL A 246 -2.73 2.90 -0.92
CA VAL A 246 -3.24 1.56 -1.21
C VAL A 246 -4.46 1.25 -0.35
N VAL A 247 -4.47 1.61 0.93
CA VAL A 247 -5.64 1.48 1.83
C VAL A 247 -6.83 2.26 1.27
N ALA A 248 -6.63 3.51 0.86
CA ALA A 248 -7.70 4.33 0.27
C ALA A 248 -8.30 3.65 -0.97
N PHE A 249 -7.48 3.23 -1.94
CA PHE A 249 -7.96 2.55 -3.15
C PHE A 249 -8.55 1.16 -2.90
N THR A 250 -8.17 0.49 -1.80
CA THR A 250 -8.67 -0.84 -1.46
C THR A 250 -10.08 -0.78 -0.89
N PHE A 251 -10.36 0.21 -0.04
CA PHE A 251 -11.59 0.23 0.76
C PHE A 251 -12.60 1.30 0.37
N LEU A 252 -12.15 2.39 -0.29
CA LEU A 252 -13.06 3.43 -0.76
C LEU A 252 -13.55 3.15 -2.18
N PRO A 253 -14.84 3.43 -2.47
CA PRO A 253 -15.32 3.45 -3.84
C PRO A 253 -14.77 4.66 -4.61
N PRO A 254 -15.07 4.79 -5.91
CA PRO A 254 -14.80 6.01 -6.65
C PRO A 254 -15.43 7.25 -6.01
N VAL A 255 -14.61 8.21 -5.57
CA VAL A 255 -15.03 9.51 -5.04
C VAL A 255 -14.54 10.60 -5.98
N ARG A 256 -15.36 11.61 -6.25
CA ARG A 256 -15.04 12.74 -7.15
C ARG A 256 -15.24 14.10 -6.52
N GLY A 257 -16.20 14.22 -5.61
CA GLY A 257 -16.43 15.45 -4.89
C GLY A 257 -15.46 15.61 -3.71
N ARG A 258 -15.49 16.82 -3.14
CA ARG A 258 -14.55 17.27 -2.12
C ARG A 258 -15.25 17.88 -0.91
N LYS A 259 -16.52 17.56 -0.66
CA LYS A 259 -17.24 18.03 0.52
C LYS A 259 -17.19 16.99 1.61
N VAL A 260 -16.75 17.35 2.81
CA VAL A 260 -16.65 16.42 3.93
C VAL A 260 -17.55 16.84 5.09
N VAL A 261 -18.05 15.84 5.80
CA VAL A 261 -18.58 16.01 7.15
C VAL A 261 -17.68 15.26 8.13
N ILE A 262 -17.27 15.96 9.17
CA ILE A 262 -16.34 15.46 10.18
C ILE A 262 -17.11 15.30 11.48
N ALA A 263 -16.98 14.14 12.14
CA ALA A 263 -17.61 13.90 13.43
C ALA A 263 -16.72 13.07 14.35
N GLY A 264 -16.84 13.33 15.65
CA GLY A 264 -16.05 12.64 16.67
C GLY A 264 -14.82 13.45 17.10
N GLY A 265 -14.04 12.90 18.02
CA GLY A 265 -12.99 13.67 18.69
C GLY A 265 -13.54 14.65 19.74
N GLY A 266 -12.65 15.39 20.40
CA GLY A 266 -13.01 16.59 21.18
C GLY A 266 -12.83 17.87 20.37
N GLY A 267 -13.24 19.02 20.92
CA GLY A 267 -13.23 20.31 20.22
C GLY A 267 -11.90 20.66 19.54
N GLY A 268 -10.77 20.55 20.25
CA GLY A 268 -9.46 20.83 19.67
C GLY A 268 -9.09 19.90 18.50
N LYS A 269 -9.39 18.60 18.62
CA LYS A 269 -9.15 17.63 17.53
C LYS A 269 -10.06 17.89 16.33
N SER A 270 -11.29 18.33 16.58
CA SER A 270 -12.25 18.67 15.54
C SER A 270 -11.78 19.87 14.72
N VAL A 271 -11.28 20.92 15.38
CA VAL A 271 -10.70 22.10 14.72
C VAL A 271 -9.50 21.71 13.85
N VAL A 272 -8.50 21.03 14.42
CA VAL A 272 -7.31 20.59 13.67
C VAL A 272 -7.68 19.68 12.51
N SER A 273 -8.67 18.80 12.70
CA SER A 273 -9.16 17.97 11.62
C SER A 273 -9.75 18.81 10.49
N ALA A 274 -10.59 19.81 10.78
CA ALA A 274 -11.16 20.68 9.74
C ALA A 274 -10.08 21.41 8.94
N ASP A 275 -9.14 22.05 9.64
CA ASP A 275 -8.03 22.78 9.01
C ASP A 275 -7.27 21.89 8.02
N VAL A 276 -6.92 20.66 8.45
CA VAL A 276 -6.19 19.70 7.63
C VAL A 276 -6.98 19.24 6.40
N TRP A 277 -8.30 19.05 6.51
CA TRP A 277 -9.13 18.70 5.34
C TRP A 277 -9.19 19.87 4.35
N GLU A 278 -9.32 21.12 4.83
CA GLU A 278 -9.31 22.32 3.99
C GLU A 278 -7.95 22.55 3.31
N GLU A 279 -6.83 22.33 4.01
CA GLU A 279 -5.47 22.38 3.45
C GLU A 279 -5.25 21.36 2.31
N GLU A 280 -6.00 20.26 2.32
CA GLU A 280 -6.03 19.26 1.24
C GLU A 280 -7.14 19.52 0.20
N ASP A 281 -7.62 20.77 0.12
CA ASP A 281 -8.66 21.31 -0.79
C ASP A 281 -10.07 20.70 -0.62
N PHE A 282 -10.43 20.21 0.57
CA PHE A 282 -11.81 19.84 0.84
C PHE A 282 -12.61 21.03 1.36
N GLU A 283 -13.90 21.02 1.07
CA GLU A 283 -14.88 21.93 1.66
C GLU A 283 -15.49 21.26 2.90
N VAL A 284 -15.64 22.02 3.99
CA VAL A 284 -16.31 21.57 5.22
C VAL A 284 -17.63 22.34 5.39
N PRO A 285 -18.65 22.10 4.53
CA PRO A 285 -19.84 22.94 4.54
C PRO A 285 -20.70 22.66 5.78
N ASP A 286 -21.39 23.69 6.30
CA ASP A 286 -22.22 23.54 7.50
C ASP A 286 -23.38 22.54 7.31
N LEU A 287 -23.97 22.05 8.40
CA LEU A 287 -25.10 21.13 8.39
C LEU A 287 -26.30 21.73 7.64
N SER A 288 -27.07 20.88 6.94
CA SER A 288 -28.27 21.31 6.24
C SER A 288 -29.35 21.81 7.21
N LEU A 289 -30.27 22.66 6.73
CA LEU A 289 -31.42 23.10 7.54
C LEU A 289 -32.24 21.90 8.04
N LYS A 290 -32.42 20.87 7.21
CA LYS A 290 -33.10 19.63 7.55
C LYS A 290 -32.45 18.89 8.72
N VAL A 291 -31.12 18.81 8.76
CA VAL A 291 -30.39 18.21 9.89
C VAL A 291 -30.53 19.09 11.12
N ARG A 292 -30.41 20.41 10.97
CA ARG A 292 -30.53 21.35 12.09
C ARG A 292 -31.91 21.33 12.75
N GLU A 293 -32.99 21.17 11.97
CA GLU A 293 -34.34 20.99 12.49
C GLU A 293 -34.48 19.70 13.31
N LYS A 294 -33.97 18.56 12.79
CA LYS A 294 -33.94 17.29 13.53
C LYS A 294 -33.12 17.37 14.83
N LEU A 295 -32.01 18.12 14.81
CA LEU A 295 -31.20 18.36 16.01
C LEU A 295 -31.96 19.16 17.05
N LYS A 296 -32.71 20.20 16.63
CA LYS A 296 -33.54 21.00 17.53
C LYS A 296 -34.62 20.17 18.24
N GLU A 297 -35.14 19.14 17.58
CA GLU A 297 -36.09 18.19 18.19
C GLU A 297 -35.42 17.18 19.13
N LYS A 298 -34.27 16.59 18.72
CA LYS A 298 -33.61 15.51 19.47
C LYS A 298 -32.77 15.99 20.65
N VAL A 299 -32.10 17.13 20.51
CA VAL A 299 -31.14 17.68 21.48
C VAL A 299 -31.33 19.21 21.60
N PRO A 300 -32.53 19.69 21.99
CA PRO A 300 -32.87 21.12 22.07
C PRO A 300 -31.94 21.96 22.98
N GLN A 301 -31.19 21.31 23.87
CA GLN A 301 -30.24 21.94 24.78
C GLN A 301 -28.89 22.31 24.14
N VAL A 302 -28.51 21.67 23.03
CA VAL A 302 -27.17 21.84 22.40
C VAL A 302 -27.21 21.94 20.87
N TRP A 303 -28.40 21.85 20.23
CA TRP A 303 -28.55 21.82 18.78
C TRP A 303 -27.91 23.01 18.05
N ASP A 304 -27.92 24.19 18.69
CA ASP A 304 -27.42 25.44 18.13
C ASP A 304 -25.89 25.50 18.14
N TRP A 305 -25.22 24.67 18.95
CA TRP A 305 -23.77 24.56 19.03
C TRP A 305 -23.20 23.53 18.04
N LEU A 306 -24.02 22.58 17.60
CA LEU A 306 -23.60 21.53 16.65
C LEU A 306 -23.44 22.11 15.23
N ARG A 307 -22.26 21.91 14.65
CA ARG A 307 -21.87 22.35 13.30
C ARG A 307 -21.12 21.22 12.59
N ASN A 308 -20.60 21.50 11.42
CA ASN A 308 -19.54 20.71 10.81
C ASN A 308 -18.21 21.42 11.08
N PRO A 309 -17.26 20.84 11.84
CA PRO A 309 -17.28 19.50 12.43
C PRO A 309 -18.25 19.29 13.61
N VAL A 310 -18.71 18.05 13.77
CA VAL A 310 -19.49 17.57 14.92
C VAL A 310 -18.54 17.19 16.07
N ASP A 311 -18.37 18.12 17.01
CA ASP A 311 -17.60 17.90 18.23
C ASP A 311 -18.35 16.98 19.21
N ALA A 312 -17.78 15.80 19.51
CA ALA A 312 -18.41 14.84 20.41
C ALA A 312 -18.46 15.30 21.88
N SER A 313 -17.65 16.29 22.27
CA SER A 313 -17.67 16.84 23.62
C SER A 313 -18.96 17.62 23.93
N ILE A 314 -19.58 18.23 22.91
CA ILE A 314 -20.89 18.91 23.01
C ILE A 314 -22.02 17.88 23.23
N LEU A 315 -21.82 16.66 22.77
CA LEU A 315 -22.78 15.57 22.85
C LEU A 315 -22.65 14.73 24.15
N GLN A 316 -21.91 15.21 25.14
CA GLN A 316 -21.87 14.55 26.44
C GLN A 316 -23.20 14.70 27.18
N ASN A 317 -23.70 13.61 27.76
CA ASN A 317 -24.95 13.55 28.54
C ASN A 317 -26.23 13.92 27.76
N VAL A 318 -26.23 13.78 26.43
CA VAL A 318 -27.42 13.93 25.59
C VAL A 318 -27.73 12.61 24.85
N PRO A 319 -28.99 12.32 24.49
CA PRO A 319 -29.40 11.06 23.85
C PRO A 319 -29.04 11.02 22.35
N LEU A 320 -27.85 11.49 21.98
CA LEU A 320 -27.32 11.50 20.62
C LEU A 320 -25.80 11.42 20.67
N SER A 321 -25.21 10.41 20.03
CA SER A 321 -23.76 10.32 19.86
C SER A 321 -23.30 10.96 18.54
N ALA A 322 -22.01 11.27 18.45
CA ALA A 322 -21.42 11.84 17.24
C ALA A 322 -21.58 10.90 16.04
N MET A 323 -21.45 9.58 16.24
CA MET A 323 -21.60 8.60 15.17
C MET A 323 -23.05 8.41 14.73
N ASN A 324 -24.01 8.46 15.65
CA ASN A 324 -25.43 8.45 15.30
C ASN A 324 -25.84 9.70 14.51
N LEU A 325 -25.27 10.87 14.84
CA LEU A 325 -25.45 12.09 14.05
C LEU A 325 -24.79 11.96 12.68
N LEU A 326 -23.56 11.44 12.61
CA LEU A 326 -22.86 11.21 11.35
C LEU A 326 -23.65 10.24 10.44
N LEU A 327 -24.23 9.18 10.99
CA LEU A 327 -25.13 8.27 10.28
C LEU A 327 -26.38 8.99 9.74
N MET A 328 -27.00 9.86 10.53
CA MET A 328 -28.14 10.66 10.09
C MET A 328 -27.80 11.56 8.90
N ILE A 329 -26.56 12.07 8.84
CA ILE A 329 -26.06 12.94 7.77
C ILE A 329 -25.55 12.12 6.57
N SER A 330 -25.28 10.83 6.74
CA SER A 330 -24.56 9.99 5.77
C SER A 330 -25.21 9.84 4.39
N HIS A 331 -26.49 10.21 4.26
CA HIS A 331 -27.25 10.18 3.01
C HIS A 331 -27.44 11.55 2.35
N GLU A 332 -26.94 12.63 2.94
CA GLU A 332 -27.12 13.96 2.35
C GLU A 332 -26.24 14.15 1.10
N ASP A 333 -26.83 14.60 0.00
CA ASP A 333 -26.13 14.95 -1.25
C ASP A 333 -25.08 16.05 -1.08
N LYS A 334 -25.16 16.80 0.02
CA LYS A 334 -24.24 17.88 0.37
C LYS A 334 -22.81 17.41 0.68
N PHE A 335 -22.62 16.16 1.10
CA PHE A 335 -21.31 15.62 1.49
C PHE A 335 -20.89 14.47 0.57
N ASP A 336 -19.59 14.35 0.28
CA ASP A 336 -19.02 13.30 -0.56
C ASP A 336 -18.31 12.22 0.26
N VAL A 337 -17.69 12.61 1.38
CA VAL A 337 -16.95 11.73 2.28
C VAL A 337 -17.28 12.04 3.73
N LEU A 338 -17.48 11.01 4.53
CA LEU A 338 -17.69 11.10 5.97
C LEU A 338 -16.38 10.79 6.70
N VAL A 339 -16.08 11.55 7.75
CA VAL A 339 -14.86 11.39 8.55
C VAL A 339 -15.26 11.11 9.99
N ALA A 340 -14.95 9.90 10.46
CA ALA A 340 -15.19 9.47 11.83
C ALA A 340 -13.88 9.53 12.63
N ASN A 341 -13.76 10.51 13.51
CA ASN A 341 -12.60 10.72 14.37
C ASN A 341 -12.81 10.05 15.74
N MET A 342 -11.75 9.43 16.26
CA MET A 342 -11.73 8.84 17.59
C MET A 342 -10.84 9.61 18.57
N THR A 343 -11.35 9.87 19.77
CA THR A 343 -10.51 10.27 20.92
C THR A 343 -9.90 9.03 21.58
N GLN A 344 -8.59 9.03 21.82
CA GLN A 344 -7.89 7.91 22.48
C GLN A 344 -7.70 8.13 23.98
N ASP A 345 -7.47 9.37 24.41
CA ASP A 345 -7.24 9.75 25.80
C ASP A 345 -8.50 10.23 26.51
N ASP A 346 -9.48 9.35 26.58
CA ASP A 346 -10.62 9.58 27.46
C ASP A 346 -10.31 9.08 28.89
N PRO A 347 -10.79 9.76 29.95
CA PRO A 347 -10.54 9.38 31.34
C PRO A 347 -11.33 8.14 31.81
N TYR A 348 -11.90 7.37 30.89
CA TYR A 348 -12.78 6.25 31.22
C TYR A 348 -12.00 4.95 31.57
N PRO A 349 -12.47 4.20 32.58
CA PRO A 349 -12.08 2.80 32.78
C PRO A 349 -12.37 1.91 31.57
N LYS A 350 -11.75 0.74 31.52
CA LYS A 350 -11.79 -0.20 30.39
C LYS A 350 -13.19 -0.57 29.94
N ASP A 351 -13.99 -1.05 30.88
CA ASP A 351 -15.37 -1.51 30.68
C ASP A 351 -16.25 -0.40 30.10
N ILE A 352 -16.22 0.78 30.73
CA ILE A 352 -16.99 1.94 30.27
C ILE A 352 -16.54 2.38 28.87
N TRP A 353 -15.24 2.46 28.63
CA TRP A 353 -14.71 2.87 27.31
C TRP A 353 -15.09 1.88 26.21
N GLN A 354 -15.04 0.57 26.49
CA GLN A 354 -15.40 -0.48 25.55
C GLN A 354 -16.90 -0.47 25.22
N GLU A 355 -17.76 -0.33 26.21
CA GLU A 355 -19.22 -0.34 26.02
C GLU A 355 -19.76 0.96 25.42
N THR A 356 -19.05 2.07 25.58
CA THR A 356 -19.46 3.38 25.08
C THR A 356 -18.67 3.80 23.84
N ARG A 357 -17.44 4.28 24.00
CA ARG A 357 -16.64 4.93 22.93
C ARG A 357 -16.28 3.97 21.81
N ALA A 358 -15.76 2.78 22.15
CA ALA A 358 -15.35 1.82 21.14
C ALA A 358 -16.54 1.26 20.36
N ARG A 359 -17.62 0.90 21.07
CA ARG A 359 -18.84 0.38 20.46
C ARG A 359 -19.56 1.44 19.61
N ASP A 360 -19.69 2.67 20.09
CA ASP A 360 -20.31 3.76 19.31
C ASP A 360 -19.56 4.02 18.00
N LEU A 361 -18.21 4.08 18.06
CA LEU A 361 -17.41 4.21 16.85
C LEU A 361 -17.60 3.02 15.92
N LEU A 362 -17.44 1.79 16.43
CA LEU A 362 -17.53 0.56 15.65
C LEU A 362 -18.91 0.43 14.99
N ASP A 363 -19.98 0.40 15.77
CA ASP A 363 -21.34 0.19 15.26
C ASP A 363 -21.74 1.33 14.30
N GLY A 364 -21.36 2.57 14.63
CA GLY A 364 -21.61 3.74 13.81
C GLY A 364 -20.94 3.69 12.44
N VAL A 365 -19.62 3.42 12.38
CA VAL A 365 -18.92 3.35 11.09
C VAL A 365 -19.37 2.15 10.26
N LEU A 366 -19.73 1.03 10.88
CA LEU A 366 -20.26 -0.13 10.17
C LEU A 366 -21.67 0.13 9.62
N ALA A 367 -22.53 0.81 10.37
CA ALA A 367 -23.83 1.26 9.89
C ALA A 367 -23.66 2.19 8.68
N ILE A 368 -22.81 3.23 8.79
CA ILE A 368 -22.52 4.16 7.69
C ILE A 368 -21.98 3.41 6.47
N LYS A 369 -21.06 2.47 6.66
CA LYS A 369 -20.49 1.68 5.56
C LYS A 369 -21.53 0.86 4.80
N LYS A 370 -22.57 0.38 5.50
CA LYS A 370 -23.61 -0.47 4.94
C LYS A 370 -24.60 0.30 4.06
N GLU A 371 -25.01 1.50 4.49
CA GLU A 371 -26.12 2.22 3.85
C GLU A 371 -25.79 3.66 3.42
N GLY A 372 -24.73 4.26 3.96
CA GLY A 372 -24.35 5.64 3.73
C GLY A 372 -23.30 5.85 2.65
N LYS A 373 -22.80 7.08 2.61
CA LYS A 373 -21.69 7.51 1.75
C LYS A 373 -20.32 7.01 2.23
N PRO A 374 -19.26 7.12 1.40
CA PRO A 374 -17.92 6.67 1.76
C PRO A 374 -17.46 7.26 3.09
N VAL A 375 -17.08 6.40 4.03
CA VAL A 375 -16.58 6.79 5.36
C VAL A 375 -15.12 6.42 5.52
N VAL A 376 -14.34 7.35 6.08
CA VAL A 376 -12.99 7.11 6.58
C VAL A 376 -12.98 7.22 8.10
N CYS A 377 -12.24 6.32 8.74
CA CYS A 377 -12.07 6.33 10.19
C CYS A 377 -10.66 6.81 10.52
N VAL A 378 -10.53 7.70 11.49
CA VAL A 378 -9.26 8.24 11.98
C VAL A 378 -9.09 7.83 13.44
N ILE A 379 -8.14 6.94 13.68
CA ILE A 379 -7.82 6.38 15.00
C ILE A 379 -6.34 6.55 15.23
N GLU A 380 -5.98 7.46 16.14
CA GLU A 380 -4.64 8.06 16.12
C GLU A 380 -3.43 7.14 16.31
N THR A 381 -3.28 6.21 17.23
CA THR A 381 -1.96 5.57 17.50
C THR A 381 -0.96 6.63 17.99
N GLY A 382 -1.24 7.17 19.18
CA GLY A 382 -0.28 8.01 19.88
C GLY A 382 1.06 7.33 20.14
N GLU A 383 1.98 8.06 20.75
CA GLU A 383 3.25 7.53 21.21
C GLU A 383 3.02 6.67 22.45
N ILE A 384 3.59 5.46 22.47
CA ILE A 384 3.50 4.55 23.60
C ILE A 384 4.83 4.52 24.35
N GLY A 385 4.78 4.74 25.67
CA GLY A 385 5.92 4.53 26.54
C GLY A 385 6.14 3.05 26.83
N LEU A 386 7.28 2.72 27.47
CA LEU A 386 7.54 1.35 27.92
C LEU A 386 6.45 0.81 28.86
N SER A 387 5.90 1.68 29.71
CA SER A 387 4.78 1.35 30.62
C SER A 387 3.46 1.07 29.90
N ASP A 388 3.33 1.51 28.65
CA ASP A 388 2.09 1.38 27.87
C ASP A 388 2.02 0.07 27.08
N MET A 389 3.11 -0.70 27.02
CA MET A 389 3.18 -1.96 26.26
C MET A 389 2.15 -3.00 26.70
N GLU A 390 1.75 -2.98 27.98
CA GLU A 390 0.73 -3.87 28.54
C GLU A 390 -0.61 -3.14 28.79
N SER A 391 -0.74 -1.89 28.33
CA SER A 391 -1.95 -1.11 28.51
C SER A 391 -3.12 -1.74 27.76
N TRP A 392 -4.20 -2.04 28.49
CA TRP A 392 -5.43 -2.56 27.91
C TRP A 392 -5.99 -1.64 26.82
N ARG A 393 -5.72 -0.32 26.91
CA ARG A 393 -6.23 0.70 25.98
C ARG A 393 -5.66 0.48 24.58
N TRP A 394 -4.35 0.31 24.46
CA TRP A 394 -3.69 0.11 23.17
C TRP A 394 -4.08 -1.22 22.53
N SER A 395 -4.22 -2.28 23.34
CA SER A 395 -4.76 -3.57 22.89
C SER A 395 -6.19 -3.43 22.37
N ALA A 396 -7.08 -2.74 23.10
CA ALA A 396 -8.47 -2.54 22.68
C ALA A 396 -8.60 -1.67 21.42
N ILE A 397 -7.78 -0.62 21.28
CA ILE A 397 -7.71 0.21 20.07
C ILE A 397 -7.24 -0.63 18.87
N ALA A 398 -6.23 -1.49 19.06
CA ALA A 398 -5.73 -2.37 18.00
C ALA A 398 -6.78 -3.40 17.57
N GLU A 399 -7.51 -4.01 18.51
CA GLU A 399 -8.62 -4.95 18.25
C GLU A 399 -9.76 -4.28 17.48
N MET A 400 -10.21 -3.11 17.93
CA MET A 400 -11.28 -2.36 17.27
C MET A 400 -10.85 -1.93 15.86
N ARG A 401 -9.63 -1.42 15.68
CA ARG A 401 -9.10 -1.11 14.34
C ARG A 401 -9.12 -2.36 13.45
N LYS A 402 -8.71 -3.52 13.98
CA LYS A 402 -8.74 -4.78 13.22
C LYS A 402 -10.16 -5.13 12.78
N HIS A 403 -11.17 -4.95 13.64
CA HIS A 403 -12.58 -5.18 13.31
C HIS A 403 -13.08 -4.22 12.23
N ILE A 404 -12.88 -2.91 12.40
CA ILE A 404 -13.30 -1.89 11.41
C ILE A 404 -12.70 -2.20 10.03
N VAL A 405 -11.42 -2.58 10.01
CA VAL A 405 -10.71 -2.94 8.79
C VAL A 405 -11.21 -4.26 8.17
N SER A 406 -11.60 -5.26 8.95
CA SER A 406 -12.14 -6.52 8.41
C SER A 406 -13.48 -6.34 7.71
N GLU A 407 -14.24 -5.32 8.10
CA GLU A 407 -15.50 -4.93 7.45
C GLU A 407 -15.29 -3.99 6.25
N GLY A 408 -14.04 -3.75 5.86
CA GLY A 408 -13.69 -2.97 4.68
C GLY A 408 -13.85 -1.46 4.84
N VAL A 409 -13.70 -0.94 6.06
CA VAL A 409 -13.62 0.51 6.33
C VAL A 409 -12.14 0.92 6.48
N PRO A 410 -11.67 1.94 5.74
CA PRO A 410 -10.29 2.39 5.86
C PRO A 410 -10.07 3.14 7.19
N VAL A 411 -9.06 2.71 7.94
CA VAL A 411 -8.60 3.39 9.16
C VAL A 411 -7.27 4.06 8.89
N PHE A 412 -7.15 5.35 9.20
CA PHE A 412 -5.92 6.15 9.14
C PHE A 412 -5.46 6.59 10.53
N PRO A 413 -4.14 6.74 10.75
CA PRO A 413 -3.60 7.13 12.05
C PRO A 413 -3.60 8.63 12.30
N SER A 414 -4.02 9.45 11.33
CA SER A 414 -4.15 10.89 11.54
C SER A 414 -5.05 11.53 10.47
N PRO A 415 -5.64 12.70 10.74
CA PRO A 415 -6.46 13.42 9.76
C PRO A 415 -5.67 13.77 8.49
N ASP A 416 -4.39 14.16 8.59
CA ASP A 416 -3.59 14.59 7.44
C ASP A 416 -3.29 13.44 6.48
N ARG A 417 -3.04 12.25 7.04
CA ARG A 417 -2.83 11.05 6.25
C ARG A 417 -4.13 10.60 5.57
N ALA A 418 -5.27 10.74 6.25
CA ALA A 418 -6.58 10.46 5.64
C ALA A 418 -6.88 11.45 4.50
N ALA A 419 -6.85 12.75 4.79
CA ALA A 419 -7.18 13.82 3.85
C ALA A 419 -6.30 13.75 2.58
N ARG A 420 -4.98 13.59 2.73
CA ARG A 420 -4.05 13.48 1.61
C ARG A 420 -4.31 12.23 0.75
N ALA A 421 -4.58 11.08 1.37
CA ALA A 421 -4.87 9.84 0.65
C ALA A 421 -6.19 9.92 -0.12
N VAL A 422 -7.23 10.52 0.48
CA VAL A 422 -8.53 10.74 -0.16
C VAL A 422 -8.41 11.78 -1.28
N ARG A 423 -7.68 12.89 -1.09
CA ARG A 423 -7.43 13.89 -2.14
C ARG A 423 -6.83 13.26 -3.40
N ARG A 424 -5.82 12.41 -3.21
CA ARG A 424 -5.15 11.68 -4.30
C ARG A 424 -6.06 10.66 -4.98
N LEU A 425 -6.93 9.99 -4.22
CA LEU A 425 -7.97 9.10 -4.76
C LEU A 425 -8.97 9.89 -5.61
N VAL A 426 -9.46 11.03 -5.11
CA VAL A 426 -10.36 11.93 -5.85
C VAL A 426 -9.71 12.40 -7.14
N ASN A 427 -8.46 12.85 -7.09
CA ASN A 427 -7.72 13.30 -8.27
C ASN A 427 -7.61 12.21 -9.34
N TYR A 428 -7.41 10.95 -8.96
CA TYR A 428 -7.39 9.83 -9.89
C TYR A 428 -8.75 9.63 -10.58
N TRP A 429 -9.84 9.62 -9.82
CA TRP A 429 -11.17 9.37 -10.39
C TRP A 429 -11.67 10.52 -11.27
N VAL A 430 -11.38 11.77 -10.89
CA VAL A 430 -11.63 12.94 -11.73
C VAL A 430 -10.79 12.89 -13.02
N TRP A 431 -9.52 12.48 -12.94
CA TRP A 431 -8.68 12.30 -14.13
C TRP A 431 -9.25 11.19 -15.04
N LYS A 432 -9.67 10.07 -14.45
CA LYS A 432 -10.17 8.90 -15.20
C LYS A 432 -11.47 9.20 -15.93
N GLU A 433 -12.38 9.95 -15.30
CA GLU A 433 -13.63 10.40 -15.91
C GLU A 433 -13.37 11.28 -17.14
N ARG A 434 -12.56 12.33 -17.00
CA ARG A 434 -12.17 13.21 -18.11
C ARG A 434 -11.51 12.47 -19.28
N LYS A 435 -10.87 11.33 -19.01
CA LYS A 435 -10.24 10.48 -20.04
C LYS A 435 -11.18 9.49 -20.70
N ASN A 436 -12.33 9.21 -20.11
CA ASN A 436 -13.37 8.38 -20.74
C ASN A 436 -14.33 9.24 -21.58
N GLU A 437 -14.42 10.54 -21.30
CA GLU A 437 -15.20 11.51 -22.08
C GLU A 437 -14.51 11.98 -23.37
N LEU A 438 -13.18 11.83 -23.45
CA LEU A 438 -12.32 12.11 -24.61
C LEU A 438 -12.02 10.83 -25.38
#